data_AF-A0A1A9LEK0-F1
#
_entry.id   AF-A0A1A9LEK0-F1
#
_cell.length_a   1.000
_cell.length_b   1.000
_cell.length_c   1.000
_cell.angle_alpha   90.00
_cell.angle_beta   90.00
_cell.angle_gamma   90.00
#
_symmetry.space_group_name_H-M   'P 1'
#
loop_
_entity.id
_entity.type
_entity.pdbx_description
1 polymer ?
#
loop_
_entity_poly.entity_id
_entity_poly.type
_entity_poly.pdbx_seq_one_letter_code
_entity_poly.pdbx_strand_id
1 'polypeptide(L)'
;MGNRFEHLQNAVNSIFEEVGSIVKISSVYETPAFGFEGDPFLNCAVWLQTDMKSSKVLKTILEIEKTMGRKRNASKTYTSRPIDIDILFVDDEIFDTEKLIVPHPEMEKRKFVLQPLAELNSHLIHPISHKNIIKLLAETEDNSALQKQSKWLSNPMKDYNISRFNYITIEGNIGAGKTSLTTKIANDFNSKLILERFKDNPFLPKFYEDPARYAFPLEMSFLADRYQQLVDDITQFDLFKESVIADYDVNKSLIFASITLPEEEFSLYKKLFQVMHKELPKPDIYIYLYQNTDRLLENIKKRGRKYEQSIQAEYLQKLNASYLEFIKNQHSENIKIIDISEMDFLKNRADYLKILKQIIS
;
A
#
# COMPACT_ATOMS: atom_id res chain seq x y z
N MET A 1 26.41 18.75 -14.61
CA MET A 1 24.99 18.39 -14.41
C MET A 1 24.77 17.08 -13.64
N GLY A 2 25.64 16.05 -13.71
CA GLY A 2 25.41 14.73 -13.09
C GLY A 2 25.00 14.74 -11.61
N ASN A 3 25.76 15.46 -10.76
CA ASN A 3 25.53 15.44 -9.31
C ASN A 3 24.17 16.04 -8.87
N ARG A 4 23.72 17.15 -9.49
CA ARG A 4 22.43 17.80 -9.15
C ARG A 4 21.22 16.92 -9.47
N PHE A 5 21.24 16.27 -10.64
CA PHE A 5 20.16 15.37 -11.03
C PHE A 5 20.16 14.11 -10.17
N GLU A 6 21.34 13.56 -9.86
CA GLU A 6 21.47 12.42 -8.96
C GLU A 6 20.96 12.74 -7.55
N HIS A 7 21.18 13.95 -7.04
CA HIS A 7 20.57 14.40 -5.79
C HIS A 7 19.03 14.37 -5.87
N LEU A 8 18.41 14.90 -6.92
CA LEU A 8 16.95 14.81 -7.09
C LEU A 8 16.46 13.35 -7.13
N GLN A 9 17.14 12.47 -7.87
CA GLN A 9 16.75 11.06 -7.95
C GLN A 9 16.91 10.35 -6.60
N ASN A 10 17.99 10.61 -5.88
CA ASN A 10 18.22 10.03 -4.56
C ASN A 10 17.18 10.52 -3.55
N ALA A 11 16.77 11.79 -3.60
CA ALA A 11 15.70 12.31 -2.77
C ALA A 11 14.36 11.59 -3.06
N VAL A 12 14.03 11.41 -4.34
CA VAL A 12 12.85 10.63 -4.77
C VAL A 12 12.91 9.20 -4.24
N ASN A 13 14.07 8.54 -4.32
CA ASN A 13 14.25 7.18 -3.80
C ASN A 13 14.07 7.14 -2.27
N SER A 14 14.69 8.04 -1.51
CA SER A 14 14.56 8.10 -0.06
C SER A 14 13.13 8.43 0.40
N ILE A 15 12.45 9.35 -0.29
CA ILE A 15 11.03 9.64 -0.03
C ILE A 15 10.19 8.38 -0.25
N PHE A 16 10.46 7.65 -1.35
CA PHE A 16 9.77 6.40 -1.64
C PHE A 16 10.03 5.32 -0.59
N GLU A 17 11.26 5.18 -0.09
CA GLU A 17 11.65 4.13 0.85
C GLU A 17 11.18 4.42 2.29
N GLU A 18 11.19 5.69 2.70
CA GLU A 18 10.99 6.08 4.11
C GLU A 18 9.64 6.72 4.39
N VAL A 19 9.00 7.35 3.40
CA VAL A 19 7.81 8.17 3.61
C VAL A 19 6.55 7.56 3.01
N GLY A 20 6.55 7.22 1.72
CA GLY A 20 5.30 6.84 1.05
C GLY A 20 5.46 6.48 -0.42
N SER A 21 4.35 6.10 -1.05
CA SER A 21 4.33 5.67 -2.44
C SER A 21 4.21 6.89 -3.35
N ILE A 22 5.04 6.93 -4.40
CA ILE A 22 5.06 8.07 -5.33
C ILE A 22 4.04 7.81 -6.43
N VAL A 23 3.00 8.63 -6.45
CA VAL A 23 1.89 8.52 -7.43
C VAL A 23 2.32 9.11 -8.76
N LYS A 24 2.90 10.33 -8.74
CA LYS A 24 3.35 11.05 -9.93
C LYS A 24 4.58 11.91 -9.61
N ILE A 25 5.40 12.14 -10.63
CA ILE A 25 6.54 13.06 -10.58
C ILE A 25 6.42 14.00 -11.79
N SER A 26 6.61 15.30 -11.58
CA SER A 26 6.61 16.28 -12.67
C SER A 26 7.87 16.13 -13.53
N SER A 27 7.93 16.87 -14.63
CA SER A 27 9.20 17.12 -15.30
C SER A 27 10.17 17.87 -14.38
N VAL A 28 11.46 17.78 -14.69
CA VAL A 28 12.50 18.57 -14.01
C VAL A 28 12.66 19.90 -14.73
N TYR A 29 12.68 21.00 -13.98
CA TYR A 29 12.86 22.36 -14.50
C TYR A 29 14.12 22.98 -13.90
N GLU A 30 14.97 23.55 -14.75
CA GLU A 30 16.10 24.37 -14.31
C GLU A 30 15.69 25.83 -14.23
N THR A 31 16.02 26.49 -13.12
CA THR A 31 15.75 27.90 -12.88
C THR A 31 16.97 28.61 -12.32
N PRO A 32 17.15 29.93 -12.56
CA PRO A 32 18.15 30.72 -11.86
C PRO A 32 17.96 30.66 -10.34
N ALA A 33 19.01 30.99 -9.59
CA ALA A 33 18.92 31.18 -8.15
C ALA A 33 17.90 32.28 -7.82
N PHE A 34 16.91 31.96 -6.98
CA PHE A 34 15.87 32.90 -6.60
C PHE A 34 16.30 33.71 -5.36
N GLY A 35 16.47 35.02 -5.52
CA GLY A 35 16.78 35.94 -4.42
C GLY A 35 18.26 36.08 -4.03
N PHE A 36 19.20 35.50 -4.80
CA PHE A 36 20.65 35.68 -4.64
C PHE A 36 21.42 35.32 -5.92
N GLU A 37 22.69 35.73 -6.04
CA GLU A 37 23.58 35.26 -7.10
C GLU A 37 24.13 33.87 -6.77
N GLY A 38 23.82 32.88 -7.61
CA GLY A 38 24.27 31.51 -7.44
C GLY A 38 24.02 30.64 -8.66
N ASP A 39 24.49 29.40 -8.59
CA ASP A 39 24.27 28.41 -9.64
C ASP A 39 22.76 28.13 -9.84
N PRO A 40 22.33 27.77 -11.06
CA PRO A 40 20.95 27.36 -11.30
C PRO A 40 20.52 26.15 -10.46
N PHE A 41 19.24 26.05 -10.15
CA PHE A 41 18.63 24.96 -9.39
C PHE A 41 17.80 24.07 -10.30
N LEU A 42 17.76 22.77 -9.99
CA LEU A 42 16.81 21.84 -10.58
C LEU A 42 15.63 21.66 -9.62
N ASN A 43 14.42 21.79 -10.14
CA ASN A 43 13.17 21.72 -9.38
C ASN A 43 12.24 20.67 -9.99
N CYS A 44 11.54 19.92 -9.14
CA CYS A 44 10.44 19.04 -9.52
C CYS A 44 9.43 18.97 -8.38
N ALA A 45 8.19 18.62 -8.70
CA ALA A 45 7.16 18.30 -7.73
C ALA A 45 6.89 16.78 -7.74
N VAL A 46 6.58 16.24 -6.57
CA VAL A 46 6.24 14.82 -6.37
C VAL A 46 4.87 14.75 -5.71
N TRP A 47 3.95 13.97 -6.28
CA TRP A 47 2.71 13.58 -5.63
C TRP A 47 2.96 12.30 -4.85
N LEU A 48 2.86 12.40 -3.53
CA LEU A 48 3.07 11.30 -2.58
C LEU A 48 1.74 10.82 -1.98
N GLN A 49 1.64 9.52 -1.71
CA GLN A 49 0.60 8.92 -0.88
C GLN A 49 1.24 8.23 0.34
N THR A 50 0.72 8.47 1.54
CA THR A 50 1.26 7.88 2.77
C THR A 50 0.21 7.75 3.87
N ASP A 51 0.33 6.72 4.70
CA ASP A 51 -0.46 6.53 5.93
C ASP A 51 0.18 7.28 7.13
N MET A 52 1.31 7.96 6.92
CA MET A 52 2.02 8.71 7.96
C MET A 52 1.33 10.04 8.22
N LYS A 53 1.19 10.40 9.51
CA LYS A 53 0.75 11.75 9.90
C LYS A 53 1.74 12.81 9.39
N SER A 54 1.23 13.99 9.02
CA SER A 54 1.98 15.13 8.46
C SER A 54 3.20 15.52 9.32
N SER A 55 3.07 15.47 10.65
CA SER A 55 4.18 15.74 11.57
C SER A 55 5.31 14.71 11.49
N LYS A 56 4.98 13.43 11.24
CA LYS A 56 5.95 12.35 11.04
C LYS A 56 6.60 12.47 9.66
N VAL A 57 5.82 12.82 8.63
CA VAL A 57 6.32 13.09 7.26
C VAL A 57 7.38 14.18 7.29
N LEU A 58 7.08 15.34 7.90
CA LEU A 58 8.03 16.43 8.04
C LEU A 58 9.32 16.00 8.75
N LYS A 59 9.19 15.27 9.87
CA LYS A 59 10.36 14.78 10.61
C LYS A 59 11.24 13.87 9.74
N THR A 60 10.64 12.95 8.99
CA THR A 60 11.38 12.05 8.10
C THR A 60 12.05 12.82 6.95
N ILE A 61 11.36 13.77 6.32
CA ILE A 61 11.93 14.62 5.27
C ILE A 61 13.18 15.37 5.78
N LEU A 62 13.11 15.97 6.97
CA LEU A 62 14.26 16.68 7.56
C LEU A 62 15.46 15.76 7.83
N GLU A 63 15.23 14.48 8.17
CA GLU A 63 16.31 13.51 8.32
C GLU A 63 16.87 13.08 6.95
N ILE A 64 16.03 12.90 5.92
CA ILE A 64 16.48 12.63 4.53
C ILE A 64 17.41 13.75 4.05
N GLU A 65 17.04 15.02 4.23
CA GLU A 65 17.89 16.12 3.81
C GLU A 65 19.24 16.13 4.53
N LYS A 66 19.23 15.79 5.82
CA LYS A 66 20.42 15.71 6.66
C LYS A 66 21.35 14.56 6.22
N THR A 67 20.81 13.38 5.91
CA THR A 67 21.60 12.25 5.39
C THR A 67 22.17 12.56 4.01
N MET A 68 21.46 13.35 3.22
CA MET A 68 21.91 13.87 1.91
C MET A 68 22.91 15.04 2.01
N GLY A 69 23.35 15.42 3.22
CA GLY A 69 24.44 16.37 3.43
C GLY A 69 24.02 17.79 3.80
N ARG A 70 22.74 18.05 4.11
CA ARG A 70 22.29 19.35 4.64
C ARG A 70 22.87 19.59 6.03
N LYS A 71 23.82 20.52 6.14
CA LYS A 71 24.32 21.04 7.43
C LYS A 71 23.38 22.17 7.90
N ARG A 72 22.89 22.11 9.14
CA ARG A 72 22.12 23.21 9.74
C ARG A 72 23.07 24.38 10.00
N ASN A 73 23.05 25.38 9.13
CA ASN A 73 23.73 26.65 9.38
C ASN A 73 22.79 27.61 10.13
N ALA A 74 23.29 28.23 11.20
CA ALA A 74 22.58 29.21 12.03
C ALA A 74 22.46 30.61 11.38
N SER A 75 22.78 30.75 10.08
CA SER A 75 22.77 32.01 9.35
C SER A 75 21.57 32.11 8.39
N LYS A 76 20.88 33.26 8.38
CA LYS A 76 19.72 33.58 7.53
C LYS A 76 20.04 33.76 6.03
N THR A 77 21.23 33.38 5.57
CA THR A 77 21.67 33.50 4.17
C THR A 77 21.38 32.22 3.39
N TYR A 78 20.78 32.35 2.21
CA TYR A 78 20.61 31.24 1.25
C TYR A 78 21.99 30.75 0.81
N THR A 79 22.36 29.52 1.18
CA THR A 79 23.60 28.87 0.74
C THR A 79 23.24 27.74 -0.22
N SER A 80 24.12 27.43 -1.18
CA SER A 80 23.99 26.23 -2.01
C SER A 80 23.90 24.99 -1.11
N ARG A 81 22.79 24.25 -1.24
CA ARG A 81 22.50 23.01 -0.50
C ARG A 81 22.33 21.88 -1.50
N PRO A 82 22.74 20.64 -1.16
CA PRO A 82 22.59 19.50 -2.07
C PRO A 82 21.13 19.21 -2.44
N ILE A 83 20.19 19.39 -1.51
CA ILE A 83 18.76 19.20 -1.69
C ILE A 83 17.96 20.04 -0.66
N ASP A 84 16.76 20.47 -1.05
CA ASP A 84 15.74 21.12 -0.21
C ASP A 84 14.39 20.49 -0.59
N ILE A 85 13.62 20.02 0.40
CA ILE A 85 12.37 19.29 0.21
C ILE A 85 11.26 19.98 1.01
N ASP A 86 10.42 20.73 0.30
CA ASP A 86 9.28 21.44 0.90
C ASP A 86 7.98 20.64 0.75
N ILE A 87 7.15 20.66 1.80
CA ILE A 87 5.77 20.16 1.74
C ILE A 87 4.87 21.31 1.27
N LEU A 88 4.34 21.18 0.05
CA LEU A 88 3.47 22.22 -0.54
C LEU A 88 2.01 22.08 -0.11
N PHE A 89 1.50 20.86 -0.09
CA PHE A 89 0.11 20.50 0.24
C PHE A 89 0.09 19.22 1.07
N VAL A 90 -0.96 19.07 1.89
CA VAL A 90 -1.38 17.82 2.52
C VAL A 90 -2.88 17.76 2.33
N ASP A 91 -3.33 16.99 1.35
CA ASP A 91 -4.74 16.92 0.94
C ASP A 91 -5.39 18.31 0.85
N ASP A 92 -6.52 18.51 1.53
CA ASP A 92 -7.21 19.80 1.71
C ASP A 92 -6.96 20.44 3.08
N GLU A 93 -5.98 19.93 3.84
CA GLU A 93 -5.68 20.40 5.19
C GLU A 93 -4.97 21.76 5.19
N ILE A 94 -5.32 22.59 6.17
CA ILE A 94 -4.64 23.85 6.47
C ILE A 94 -3.95 23.71 7.83
N PHE A 95 -2.63 23.77 7.81
CA PHE A 95 -1.79 23.82 9.00
C PHE A 95 -1.14 25.19 9.13
N ASP A 96 -1.27 25.80 10.29
CA ASP A 96 -0.51 26.99 10.69
C ASP A 96 0.11 26.73 12.06
N THR A 97 1.26 26.05 12.04
CA THR A 97 2.01 25.71 13.27
C THR A 97 3.45 26.15 13.11
N GLU A 98 4.15 26.39 14.22
CA GLU A 98 5.58 26.75 14.21
C GLU A 98 6.47 25.75 13.44
N LYS A 99 6.02 24.49 13.32
CA LYS A 99 6.79 23.41 12.69
C LYS A 99 6.40 23.18 11.23
N LEU A 100 5.15 23.39 10.86
CA LEU A 100 4.62 23.10 9.54
C LEU A 100 3.52 24.10 9.18
N ILE A 101 3.70 24.79 8.06
CA ILE A 101 2.70 25.66 7.44
C ILE A 101 2.36 25.07 6.07
N VAL A 102 1.10 24.66 5.89
CA VAL A 102 0.58 24.06 4.65
C VAL A 102 -0.82 24.62 4.40
N PRO A 103 -1.17 25.01 3.16
CA PRO A 103 -0.31 25.10 1.99
C PRO A 103 0.91 26.01 2.19
N HIS A 104 2.01 25.71 1.51
CA HIS A 104 3.26 26.46 1.72
C HIS A 104 3.07 27.95 1.40
N PRO A 105 3.38 28.89 2.33
CA PRO A 105 2.92 30.28 2.25
C PRO A 105 3.44 31.06 1.03
N GLU A 106 4.63 30.71 0.54
CA GLU A 106 5.24 31.39 -0.61
C GLU A 106 5.00 30.66 -1.95
N MET A 107 4.17 29.61 -1.98
CA MET A 107 4.03 28.79 -3.18
C MET A 107 3.40 29.57 -4.35
N GLU A 108 2.44 30.45 -4.08
CA GLU A 108 1.73 31.22 -5.11
C GLU A 108 2.64 32.25 -5.82
N LYS A 109 3.75 32.62 -5.16
CA LYS A 109 4.71 33.61 -5.64
C LYS A 109 5.84 33.01 -6.46
N ARG A 110 5.90 31.68 -6.61
CA ARG A 110 7.06 30.97 -7.17
C ARG A 110 6.63 30.14 -8.38
N LYS A 111 7.02 30.58 -9.57
CA LYS A 111 6.68 29.91 -10.83
C LYS A 111 7.35 28.54 -10.93
N PHE A 112 8.55 28.38 -10.35
CA PHE A 112 9.26 27.10 -10.25
C PHE A 112 8.59 26.07 -9.33
N VAL A 113 7.60 26.49 -8.54
CA VAL A 113 6.73 25.61 -7.74
C VAL A 113 5.43 25.32 -8.49
N LEU A 114 4.77 26.38 -8.98
CA LEU A 114 3.47 26.28 -9.65
C LEU A 114 3.52 25.52 -10.97
N GLN A 115 4.57 25.68 -11.78
CA GLN A 115 4.68 25.02 -13.08
C GLN A 115 4.81 23.48 -12.95
N PRO A 116 5.71 22.92 -12.13
CA PRO A 116 5.72 21.48 -11.81
C PRO A 116 4.41 20.98 -11.22
N LEU A 117 3.79 21.76 -10.32
CA LEU A 117 2.54 21.35 -9.67
C LEU A 117 1.36 21.32 -10.66
N ALA A 118 1.29 22.28 -11.58
CA ALA A 118 0.27 22.32 -12.63
C ALA A 118 0.39 21.11 -13.58
N GLU A 119 1.60 20.63 -13.81
CA GLU A 119 1.85 19.40 -14.58
C GLU A 119 1.34 18.14 -13.86
N LEU A 120 1.46 18.09 -12.53
CA LEU A 120 0.91 17.00 -11.72
C LEU A 120 -0.62 17.02 -11.67
N ASN A 121 -1.18 18.20 -11.38
CA ASN A 121 -2.61 18.44 -11.29
C ASN A 121 -2.95 19.93 -11.43
N SER A 122 -3.32 20.35 -12.64
CA SER A 122 -3.72 21.73 -12.93
C SER A 122 -5.02 22.19 -12.24
N HIS A 123 -5.89 21.23 -11.88
CA HIS A 123 -7.21 21.48 -11.30
C HIS A 123 -7.21 21.41 -9.77
N LEU A 124 -6.08 21.06 -9.14
CA LEU A 124 -5.96 21.08 -7.68
C LEU A 124 -6.31 22.47 -7.16
N ILE A 125 -7.23 22.54 -6.18
CA ILE A 125 -7.72 23.78 -5.61
C ILE A 125 -6.89 24.12 -4.38
N HIS A 126 -6.33 25.33 -4.35
CA HIS A 126 -5.65 25.83 -3.17
C HIS A 126 -6.69 26.11 -2.06
N PRO A 127 -6.58 25.50 -0.86
CA PRO A 127 -7.64 25.55 0.15
C PRO A 127 -7.85 26.94 0.76
N ILE A 128 -6.82 27.81 0.74
CA ILE A 128 -6.93 29.20 1.23
C ILE A 128 -7.44 30.16 0.14
N SER A 129 -6.76 30.27 -1.01
CA SER A 129 -7.15 31.21 -2.07
C SER A 129 -8.34 30.75 -2.92
N HIS A 130 -8.75 29.48 -2.81
CA HIS A 130 -9.80 28.83 -3.60
C HIS A 130 -9.57 28.89 -5.12
N LYS A 131 -8.34 29.18 -5.55
CA LYS A 131 -7.93 29.18 -6.96
C LYS A 131 -7.32 27.83 -7.29
N ASN A 132 -7.54 27.37 -8.53
CA ASN A 132 -6.82 26.20 -9.02
C ASN A 132 -5.38 26.55 -9.40
N ILE A 133 -4.50 25.55 -9.46
CA ILE A 133 -3.07 25.76 -9.73
C ILE A 133 -2.83 26.43 -11.08
N ILE A 134 -3.60 26.12 -12.12
CA ILE A 134 -3.44 26.78 -13.43
C ILE A 134 -3.73 28.28 -13.37
N LYS A 135 -4.72 28.70 -12.57
CA LYS A 135 -5.02 30.12 -12.35
C LYS A 135 -3.92 30.80 -11.53
N LEU A 136 -3.44 30.16 -10.47
CA LEU A 136 -2.32 30.67 -9.68
C LEU A 136 -1.06 30.84 -10.53
N LEU A 137 -0.77 29.87 -11.41
CA LEU A 137 0.37 29.95 -12.34
C LEU A 137 0.23 31.10 -13.33
N ALA A 138 -0.98 31.41 -13.80
CA ALA A 138 -1.22 32.53 -14.72
C ALA A 138 -1.14 33.90 -14.04
N GLU A 139 -1.45 33.98 -12.74
CA GLU A 139 -1.47 35.22 -11.95
C GLU A 139 -0.15 35.51 -11.21
N THR A 140 0.81 34.58 -11.23
CA THR A 140 2.07 34.74 -10.50
C THR A 140 2.93 35.88 -11.09
N GLU A 141 3.53 36.69 -10.22
CA GLU A 141 4.42 37.80 -10.62
C GLU A 141 5.85 37.32 -10.96
N ASP A 142 6.17 36.05 -10.66
CA ASP A 142 7.48 35.46 -10.92
C ASP A 142 7.69 35.21 -12.43
N ASN A 143 8.50 36.06 -13.05
CA ASN A 143 8.84 36.00 -14.47
C ASN A 143 10.12 35.21 -14.75
N SER A 144 10.64 34.45 -13.77
CA SER A 144 11.86 33.65 -13.95
C SER A 144 11.74 32.69 -15.14
N ALA A 145 12.84 32.52 -15.86
CA ALA A 145 12.92 31.54 -16.95
C ALA A 145 12.93 30.13 -16.36
N LEU A 146 12.01 29.27 -16.83
CA LEU A 146 12.02 27.84 -16.53
C LEU A 146 12.43 27.07 -17.77
N GLN A 147 13.54 26.36 -17.67
CA GLN A 147 13.99 25.45 -18.72
C GLN A 147 13.63 24.01 -18.36
N LYS A 148 12.63 23.45 -19.04
CA LYS A 148 12.31 22.03 -18.92
C LYS A 148 13.49 21.18 -19.39
N GLN A 149 13.92 20.24 -18.55
CA GLN A 149 15.03 19.36 -18.83
C GLN A 149 14.55 18.13 -19.63
N SER A 150 15.43 17.57 -20.46
CA SER A 150 15.13 16.36 -21.25
C SER A 150 15.25 15.06 -20.45
N LYS A 151 15.96 15.09 -19.31
CA LYS A 151 16.14 13.94 -18.41
C LYS A 151 14.98 13.84 -17.43
N TRP A 152 14.50 12.62 -17.21
CA TRP A 152 13.32 12.33 -16.38
C TRP A 152 13.72 11.57 -15.13
N LEU A 153 13.08 11.89 -14.00
CA LEU A 153 13.23 11.12 -12.78
C LEU A 153 12.51 9.79 -12.92
N SER A 154 13.12 8.72 -12.43
CA SER A 154 12.48 7.41 -12.33
C SER A 154 11.58 7.35 -11.10
N ASN A 155 10.38 6.79 -11.25
CA ASN A 155 9.51 6.48 -10.12
C ASN A 155 9.90 5.08 -9.60
N PRO A 156 10.45 4.95 -8.37
CA PRO A 156 10.89 3.66 -7.82
C PRO A 156 9.77 2.63 -7.69
N MET A 157 8.52 3.08 -7.65
CA MET A 157 7.35 2.20 -7.61
C MET A 157 7.29 1.26 -8.83
N LYS A 158 7.86 1.67 -9.96
CA LYS A 158 7.92 0.86 -11.19
C LYS A 158 8.77 -0.40 -11.05
N ASP A 159 9.69 -0.42 -10.09
CA ASP A 159 10.52 -1.60 -9.82
C ASP A 159 9.71 -2.73 -9.15
N TYR A 160 8.54 -2.40 -8.59
CA TYR A 160 7.62 -3.31 -7.93
C TYR A 160 6.45 -3.65 -8.87
N ASN A 161 6.74 -4.24 -10.04
CA ASN A 161 5.79 -4.49 -11.14
C ASN A 161 4.69 -5.52 -10.78
N ILE A 162 3.84 -5.19 -9.82
CA ILE A 162 2.69 -5.97 -9.35
C ILE A 162 1.61 -6.05 -10.43
N SER A 163 1.50 -5.03 -11.28
CA SER A 163 0.53 -4.98 -12.39
C SER A 163 0.76 -6.02 -13.49
N ARG A 164 1.86 -6.79 -13.44
CA ARG A 164 2.04 -7.97 -14.30
C ARG A 164 1.07 -9.10 -13.96
N PHE A 165 0.47 -9.08 -12.78
CA PHE A 165 -0.54 -10.03 -12.33
C PHE A 165 -1.91 -9.36 -12.42
N ASN A 166 -2.85 -10.00 -13.10
CA ASN A 166 -4.25 -9.55 -13.17
C ASN A 166 -5.01 -9.95 -11.91
N TYR A 167 -4.68 -11.10 -11.31
CA TYR A 167 -5.31 -11.58 -10.09
C TYR A 167 -4.30 -12.11 -9.07
N ILE A 168 -4.23 -11.47 -7.92
CA ILE A 168 -3.35 -11.79 -6.80
C ILE A 168 -4.18 -12.22 -5.61
N THR A 169 -3.80 -13.32 -4.97
CA THR A 169 -4.44 -13.73 -3.72
C THR A 169 -3.42 -13.82 -2.59
N ILE A 170 -3.77 -13.23 -1.44
CA ILE A 170 -2.96 -13.28 -0.22
C ILE A 170 -3.70 -14.11 0.83
N GLU A 171 -3.16 -15.29 1.08
CA GLU A 171 -3.63 -16.26 2.04
C GLU A 171 -2.73 -16.37 3.27
N GLY A 172 -3.23 -17.05 4.30
CA GLY A 172 -2.56 -17.09 5.60
C GLY A 172 -3.50 -17.32 6.77
N ASN A 173 -2.92 -17.61 7.92
CA ASN A 173 -3.67 -17.92 9.13
C ASN A 173 -4.47 -16.71 9.68
N ILE A 174 -5.37 -16.97 10.63
CA ILE A 174 -6.10 -15.97 11.38
C ILE A 174 -5.09 -15.12 12.15
N GLY A 175 -5.12 -13.80 11.95
CA GLY A 175 -4.15 -12.88 12.57
C GLY A 175 -2.85 -12.69 11.80
N ALA A 176 -2.66 -13.30 10.61
CA ALA A 176 -1.44 -13.15 9.82
C ALA A 176 -1.24 -11.75 9.20
N GLY A 177 -2.28 -10.91 9.13
CA GLY A 177 -2.20 -9.56 8.55
C GLY A 177 -2.60 -9.46 7.07
N LYS A 178 -3.25 -10.50 6.51
CA LYS A 178 -3.74 -10.56 5.11
C LYS A 178 -4.46 -9.28 4.67
N THR A 179 -5.59 -8.96 5.31
CA THR A 179 -6.42 -7.79 5.02
C THR A 179 -5.61 -6.49 5.04
N SER A 180 -4.65 -6.36 5.97
CA SER A 180 -3.83 -5.15 6.04
C SER A 180 -2.84 -5.06 4.89
N LEU A 181 -2.22 -6.18 4.50
CA LEU A 181 -1.29 -6.22 3.38
C LEU A 181 -2.02 -6.00 2.04
N THR A 182 -3.15 -6.67 1.82
CA THR A 182 -3.93 -6.52 0.58
C THR A 182 -4.48 -5.10 0.43
N THR A 183 -4.99 -4.50 1.51
CA THR A 183 -5.46 -3.10 1.49
C THR A 183 -4.31 -2.15 1.14
N LYS A 184 -3.12 -2.38 1.70
CA LYS A 184 -1.96 -1.53 1.43
C LYS A 184 -1.51 -1.62 -0.02
N ILE A 185 -1.41 -2.85 -0.56
CA ILE A 185 -1.07 -3.07 -1.97
C ILE A 185 -2.16 -2.49 -2.88
N ALA A 186 -3.43 -2.69 -2.57
CA ALA A 186 -4.53 -2.15 -3.37
C ALA A 186 -4.47 -0.63 -3.48
N ASN A 187 -4.24 0.06 -2.36
CA ASN A 187 -4.09 1.52 -2.34
C ASN A 187 -2.86 1.99 -3.12
N ASP A 188 -1.73 1.31 -2.96
CA ASP A 188 -0.45 1.68 -3.56
C ASP A 188 -0.41 1.47 -5.08
N PHE A 189 -1.11 0.46 -5.60
CA PHE A 189 -1.12 0.07 -7.01
C PHE A 189 -2.44 0.34 -7.73
N ASN A 190 -3.41 0.99 -7.06
CA ASN A 190 -4.76 1.20 -7.56
C ASN A 190 -5.41 -0.11 -8.07
N SER A 191 -5.32 -1.16 -7.26
CA SER A 191 -5.90 -2.47 -7.55
C SER A 191 -7.30 -2.58 -6.94
N LYS A 192 -8.20 -3.33 -7.60
CA LYS A 192 -9.48 -3.70 -7.01
C LYS A 192 -9.23 -4.61 -5.81
N LEU A 193 -9.76 -4.21 -4.65
CA LEU A 193 -9.64 -4.96 -3.41
C LEU A 193 -10.87 -5.85 -3.18
N ILE A 194 -10.65 -7.16 -3.01
CA ILE A 194 -11.68 -8.13 -2.60
C ILE A 194 -11.36 -8.60 -1.18
N LEU A 195 -12.26 -8.31 -0.23
CA LEU A 195 -12.11 -8.71 1.17
C LEU A 195 -13.11 -9.78 1.56
N GLU A 196 -12.69 -10.74 2.38
CA GLU A 196 -13.55 -11.76 2.96
C GLU A 196 -14.63 -11.14 3.85
N ARG A 197 -15.88 -11.52 3.59
CA ARG A 197 -17.05 -11.09 4.36
C ARG A 197 -17.34 -12.10 5.47
N PHE A 198 -16.81 -11.87 6.68
CA PHE A 198 -17.08 -12.72 7.85
C PHE A 198 -17.89 -12.01 8.95
N LYS A 199 -18.01 -10.68 8.92
CA LYS A 199 -18.60 -9.89 10.03
C LYS A 199 -20.09 -10.16 10.24
N ASP A 200 -20.82 -10.39 9.16
CA ASP A 200 -22.28 -10.55 9.18
C ASP A 200 -22.70 -12.02 9.32
N ASN A 201 -21.75 -12.93 9.51
CA ASN A 201 -22.01 -14.36 9.59
C ASN A 201 -22.62 -14.72 10.97
N PRO A 202 -23.88 -15.18 11.03
CA PRO A 202 -24.56 -15.46 12.30
C PRO A 202 -24.06 -16.74 13.00
N PHE A 203 -23.33 -17.60 12.29
CA PHE A 203 -22.78 -18.85 12.81
C PHE A 203 -21.39 -18.68 13.38
N LEU A 204 -20.63 -17.67 12.95
CA LEU A 204 -19.23 -17.51 13.36
C LEU A 204 -19.06 -17.32 14.88
N PRO A 205 -19.82 -16.45 15.57
CA PRO A 205 -19.74 -16.37 17.03
C PRO A 205 -20.15 -17.70 17.71
N LYS A 206 -21.19 -18.36 17.20
CA LYS A 206 -21.71 -19.62 17.76
C LYS A 206 -20.75 -20.79 17.59
N PHE A 207 -19.98 -20.81 16.50
CA PHE A 207 -18.92 -21.78 16.27
C PHE A 207 -17.84 -21.70 17.34
N TYR A 208 -17.45 -20.50 17.78
CA TYR A 208 -16.46 -20.37 18.84
C TYR A 208 -16.99 -20.80 20.24
N GLU A 209 -18.31 -20.89 20.40
CA GLU A 209 -18.97 -21.39 21.62
C GLU A 209 -19.18 -22.91 21.57
N ASP A 210 -19.62 -23.45 20.43
CA ASP A 210 -19.90 -24.88 20.23
C ASP A 210 -19.51 -25.31 18.79
N PRO A 211 -18.22 -25.62 18.55
CA PRO A 211 -17.74 -25.99 17.22
C PRO A 211 -18.44 -27.23 16.66
N ALA A 212 -18.74 -28.22 17.50
CA ALA A 212 -19.32 -29.50 17.07
C ALA A 212 -20.70 -29.31 16.44
N ARG A 213 -21.49 -28.36 16.93
CA ARG A 213 -22.83 -28.07 16.42
C ARG A 213 -22.85 -27.09 15.25
N TYR A 214 -21.92 -26.12 15.21
CA TYR A 214 -21.99 -24.99 14.29
C TYR A 214 -20.92 -24.98 13.20
N ALA A 215 -19.97 -25.93 13.19
CA ALA A 215 -18.95 -26.01 12.14
C ALA A 215 -19.58 -26.18 10.74
N PHE A 216 -20.44 -27.17 10.55
CA PHE A 216 -21.06 -27.42 9.24
C PHE A 216 -21.84 -26.22 8.67
N PRO A 217 -22.81 -25.60 9.39
CA PRO A 217 -23.50 -24.43 8.87
C PRO A 217 -22.58 -23.23 8.65
N LEU A 218 -21.54 -23.05 9.47
CA LEU A 218 -20.53 -22.02 9.26
C LEU A 218 -19.76 -22.24 7.95
N GLU A 219 -19.20 -23.42 7.74
CA GLU A 219 -18.41 -23.72 6.53
C GLU A 219 -19.27 -23.62 5.26
N MET A 220 -20.53 -24.05 5.32
CA MET A 220 -21.49 -23.91 4.21
C MET A 220 -21.82 -22.44 3.91
N SER A 221 -21.98 -21.60 4.94
CA SER A 221 -22.20 -20.17 4.73
C SER A 221 -20.98 -19.50 4.08
N PHE A 222 -19.76 -19.80 4.54
CA PHE A 222 -18.54 -19.30 3.90
C PHE A 222 -18.39 -19.80 2.46
N LEU A 223 -18.77 -21.04 2.17
CA LEU A 223 -18.73 -21.60 0.81
C LEU A 223 -19.61 -20.79 -0.14
N ALA A 224 -20.84 -20.49 0.26
CA ALA A 224 -21.81 -19.74 -0.53
C ALA A 224 -21.39 -18.26 -0.68
N ASP A 225 -21.01 -17.61 0.42
CA ASP A 225 -20.66 -16.18 0.42
C ASP A 225 -19.42 -15.89 -0.43
N ARG A 226 -18.38 -16.73 -0.32
CA ARG A 226 -17.15 -16.59 -1.12
C ARG A 226 -17.42 -16.84 -2.60
N TYR A 227 -18.23 -17.84 -2.94
CA TYR A 227 -18.61 -18.11 -4.32
C TYR A 227 -19.34 -16.92 -4.94
N GLN A 228 -20.39 -16.42 -4.28
CA GLN A 228 -21.17 -15.29 -4.76
C GLN A 228 -20.29 -14.06 -4.95
N GLN A 229 -19.42 -13.76 -3.98
CA GLN A 229 -18.53 -12.61 -4.06
C GLN A 229 -17.57 -12.71 -5.25
N LEU A 230 -16.92 -13.86 -5.47
CA LEU A 230 -15.96 -14.01 -6.56
C LEU A 230 -16.63 -13.99 -7.93
N VAL A 231 -17.84 -14.55 -8.05
CA VAL A 231 -18.63 -14.43 -9.27
C VAL A 231 -18.93 -12.96 -9.54
N ASP A 232 -19.49 -12.23 -8.58
CA ASP A 232 -19.87 -10.82 -8.75
C ASP A 232 -18.64 -9.93 -9.04
N ASP A 233 -17.54 -10.15 -8.31
CA ASP A 233 -16.39 -9.26 -8.35
C ASP A 233 -15.40 -9.56 -9.48
N ILE A 234 -15.28 -10.81 -9.92
CA ILE A 234 -14.29 -11.19 -10.94
C ILE A 234 -14.94 -11.37 -12.32
N THR A 235 -16.16 -11.91 -12.43
CA THR A 235 -16.76 -12.18 -13.75
C THR A 235 -17.29 -10.93 -14.45
N GLN A 236 -17.61 -9.88 -13.70
CA GLN A 236 -18.01 -8.58 -14.27
C GLN A 236 -16.81 -7.72 -14.70
N PHE A 237 -15.58 -8.21 -14.49
CA PHE A 237 -14.36 -7.45 -14.69
C PHE A 237 -13.79 -7.69 -16.10
N ASP A 238 -14.25 -6.92 -17.08
CA ASP A 238 -13.49 -6.70 -18.32
C ASP A 238 -13.83 -5.36 -18.98
N LEU A 239 -12.83 -4.45 -19.06
CA LEU A 239 -12.58 -3.48 -20.15
C LEU A 239 -11.49 -2.44 -19.81
N PHE A 240 -11.12 -2.23 -18.55
CA PHE A 240 -10.00 -1.34 -18.17
C PHE A 240 -9.11 -1.99 -17.10
N LYS A 241 -7.87 -2.29 -17.49
CA LYS A 241 -6.77 -2.98 -16.78
C LYS A 241 -6.49 -2.53 -15.33
N GLU A 242 -7.38 -2.80 -14.39
CA GLU A 242 -7.05 -2.76 -12.95
C GLU A 242 -6.80 -4.19 -12.47
N SER A 243 -5.65 -4.42 -11.82
CA SER A 243 -5.37 -5.71 -11.20
C SER A 243 -6.30 -5.93 -10.01
N VAL A 244 -6.65 -7.18 -9.74
CA VAL A 244 -7.45 -7.60 -8.59
C VAL A 244 -6.53 -8.18 -7.52
N ILE A 245 -6.75 -7.78 -6.27
CA ILE A 245 -6.09 -8.38 -5.12
C ILE A 245 -7.12 -8.80 -4.06
N ALA A 246 -7.06 -10.08 -3.67
CA ALA A 246 -7.95 -10.67 -2.67
C ALA A 246 -7.20 -11.08 -1.40
N ASP A 247 -7.87 -10.96 -0.24
CA ASP A 247 -7.33 -11.41 1.06
C ASP A 247 -7.74 -12.84 1.45
N TYR A 248 -8.30 -13.56 0.47
CA TYR A 248 -8.59 -14.99 0.55
C TYR A 248 -8.66 -15.62 -0.85
N ASP A 249 -8.46 -16.93 -0.89
CA ASP A 249 -8.66 -17.83 -2.01
C ASP A 249 -9.85 -18.75 -1.72
N VAL A 250 -10.45 -19.28 -2.78
CA VAL A 250 -11.53 -20.27 -2.68
C VAL A 250 -11.14 -21.49 -1.85
N ASN A 251 -9.90 -21.96 -1.96
CA ASN A 251 -9.45 -23.19 -1.31
C ASN A 251 -9.39 -23.08 0.21
N LYS A 252 -9.43 -21.86 0.76
CA LYS A 252 -9.59 -21.64 2.20
C LYS A 252 -10.79 -22.39 2.77
N SER A 253 -11.90 -22.44 2.02
CA SER A 253 -13.09 -23.21 2.35
C SER A 253 -12.76 -24.69 2.62
N LEU A 254 -11.99 -25.32 1.73
CA LEU A 254 -11.59 -26.72 1.92
C LEU A 254 -10.62 -26.90 3.10
N ILE A 255 -9.67 -25.97 3.27
CA ILE A 255 -8.66 -26.04 4.33
C ILE A 255 -9.33 -25.96 5.70
N PHE A 256 -10.23 -25.00 5.91
CA PHE A 256 -10.96 -24.85 7.18
C PHE A 256 -11.87 -26.05 7.43
N ALA A 257 -12.67 -26.43 6.44
CA ALA A 257 -13.57 -27.57 6.55
C ALA A 257 -12.86 -28.89 6.89
N SER A 258 -11.63 -29.12 6.39
CA SER A 258 -10.85 -30.34 6.73
C SER A 258 -10.45 -30.43 8.20
N ILE A 259 -10.47 -29.31 8.93
CA ILE A 259 -10.09 -29.23 10.35
C ILE A 259 -11.34 -29.21 11.23
N THR A 260 -12.40 -28.54 10.77
CA THR A 260 -13.59 -28.27 11.57
C THR A 260 -14.67 -29.34 11.43
N LEU A 261 -14.71 -30.07 10.31
CA LEU A 261 -15.76 -31.05 10.03
C LEU A 261 -15.30 -32.51 10.27
N PRO A 262 -16.17 -33.38 10.80
CA PRO A 262 -16.00 -34.82 10.76
C PRO A 262 -15.84 -35.35 9.32
N GLU A 263 -15.24 -36.52 9.15
CA GLU A 263 -14.89 -37.10 7.84
C GLU A 263 -16.09 -37.24 6.88
N GLU A 264 -17.25 -37.66 7.38
CA GLU A 264 -18.47 -37.81 6.57
C GLU A 264 -19.01 -36.46 6.07
N GLU A 265 -19.04 -35.46 6.95
CA GLU A 265 -19.46 -34.09 6.62
C GLU A 265 -18.46 -33.41 5.67
N PHE A 266 -17.16 -33.58 5.92
CA PHE A 266 -16.11 -33.07 5.05
C PHE A 266 -16.18 -33.69 3.65
N SER A 267 -16.49 -34.98 3.55
CA SER A 267 -16.65 -35.67 2.27
C SER A 267 -17.82 -35.12 1.45
N LEU A 268 -18.94 -34.79 2.10
CA LEU A 268 -20.06 -34.12 1.45
C LEU A 268 -19.70 -32.69 1.04
N TYR A 269 -19.10 -31.93 1.97
CA TYR A 269 -18.64 -30.56 1.74
C TYR A 269 -17.71 -30.46 0.52
N LYS A 270 -16.72 -31.35 0.44
CA LYS A 270 -15.75 -31.41 -0.66
C LYS A 270 -16.42 -31.64 -2.01
N LYS A 271 -17.46 -32.49 -2.08
CA LYS A 271 -18.24 -32.71 -3.31
C LYS A 271 -18.96 -31.42 -3.73
N LEU A 272 -19.60 -30.72 -2.79
CA LEU A 272 -20.29 -29.45 -3.06
C LEU A 272 -19.31 -28.36 -3.51
N PHE A 273 -18.17 -28.25 -2.84
CA PHE A 273 -17.09 -27.33 -3.21
C PHE A 273 -16.66 -27.54 -4.67
N GLN A 274 -16.39 -28.79 -5.07
CA GLN A 274 -15.95 -29.12 -6.43
C GLN A 274 -16.99 -28.75 -7.50
N VAL A 275 -18.28 -28.91 -7.21
CA VAL A 275 -19.36 -28.53 -8.14
C VAL A 275 -19.44 -27.02 -8.29
N MET A 276 -19.40 -26.27 -7.18
CA MET A 276 -19.54 -24.81 -7.20
C MET A 276 -18.32 -24.11 -7.81
N HIS A 277 -17.11 -24.58 -7.52
CA HIS A 277 -15.88 -23.83 -7.81
C HIS A 277 -15.18 -24.23 -9.11
N LYS A 278 -15.79 -25.11 -9.93
CA LYS A 278 -15.19 -25.64 -11.15
C LYS A 278 -14.81 -24.56 -12.18
N GLU A 279 -15.64 -23.53 -12.30
CA GLU A 279 -15.52 -22.49 -13.33
C GLU A 279 -14.97 -21.16 -12.76
N LEU A 280 -14.50 -21.15 -11.51
CA LEU A 280 -13.96 -19.92 -10.93
C LEU A 280 -12.55 -19.61 -11.43
N PRO A 281 -12.24 -18.33 -11.64
CA PRO A 281 -10.91 -17.90 -12.06
C PRO A 281 -9.87 -18.23 -10.97
N LYS A 282 -8.70 -18.67 -11.42
CA LYS A 282 -7.56 -18.94 -10.55
C LYS A 282 -6.66 -17.71 -10.47
N PRO A 283 -6.02 -17.45 -9.32
CA PRO A 283 -5.06 -16.35 -9.23
C PRO A 283 -3.82 -16.62 -10.09
N ASP A 284 -3.28 -15.55 -10.67
CA ASP A 284 -1.98 -15.57 -11.36
C ASP A 284 -0.84 -15.83 -10.36
N ILE A 285 -1.02 -15.38 -9.12
CA ILE A 285 -0.11 -15.65 -8.00
C ILE A 285 -0.86 -15.83 -6.69
N TYR A 286 -0.52 -16.90 -5.98
CA TYR A 286 -1.01 -17.22 -4.64
C TYR A 286 0.10 -16.98 -3.63
N ILE A 287 -0.12 -16.09 -2.67
CA ILE A 287 0.86 -15.72 -1.65
C ILE A 287 0.37 -16.26 -0.31
N TYR A 288 1.13 -17.16 0.31
CA TYR A 288 0.89 -17.59 1.68
C TYR A 288 1.77 -16.80 2.64
N LEU A 289 1.15 -15.98 3.49
CA LEU A 289 1.80 -15.29 4.58
C LEU A 289 1.98 -16.24 5.76
N TYR A 290 3.20 -16.75 5.91
CA TYR A 290 3.57 -17.51 7.08
C TYR A 290 3.89 -16.56 8.25
N GLN A 291 3.33 -16.86 9.41
CA GLN A 291 3.54 -16.12 10.65
C GLN A 291 3.53 -17.09 11.82
N ASN A 292 4.42 -16.87 12.78
CA ASN A 292 4.51 -17.73 13.96
C ASN A 292 3.29 -17.58 14.88
N THR A 293 2.97 -18.65 15.61
CA THR A 293 1.74 -18.74 16.42
C THR A 293 1.64 -17.64 17.48
N ASP A 294 2.76 -17.27 18.10
CA ASP A 294 2.78 -16.25 19.16
C ASP A 294 2.33 -14.90 18.61
N ARG A 295 2.84 -14.51 17.45
CA ARG A 295 2.43 -13.27 16.77
C ARG A 295 1.01 -13.31 16.24
N LEU A 296 0.54 -14.47 15.76
CA LEU A 296 -0.87 -14.62 15.38
C LEU A 296 -1.79 -14.31 16.58
N LEU A 297 -1.48 -14.88 17.76
CA LEU A 297 -2.24 -14.65 18.99
C LEU A 297 -2.17 -13.19 19.45
N GLU A 298 -1.00 -12.56 19.39
CA GLU A 298 -0.83 -11.12 19.68
C GLU A 298 -1.71 -10.26 18.75
N ASN A 299 -1.70 -10.55 17.45
CA ASN A 299 -2.49 -9.83 16.46
C ASN A 299 -4.01 -10.02 16.67
N ILE A 300 -4.44 -11.25 17.01
CA ILE A 300 -5.84 -11.55 17.32
C ILE A 300 -6.30 -10.79 18.57
N LYS A 301 -5.49 -10.80 19.63
CA LYS A 301 -5.75 -10.05 20.87
C LYS A 301 -5.87 -8.54 20.58
N LYS A 302 -4.89 -7.98 19.87
CA LYS A 302 -4.88 -6.56 19.48
C LYS A 302 -6.08 -6.18 18.63
N ARG A 303 -6.54 -7.08 17.75
CA ARG A 303 -7.72 -6.86 16.90
C ARG A 303 -9.03 -6.83 17.69
N GLY A 304 -9.09 -7.45 18.86
CA GLY A 304 -10.15 -7.24 19.85
C GLY A 304 -11.54 -7.77 19.47
N ARG A 305 -11.66 -8.68 18.49
CA ARG A 305 -12.94 -9.33 18.18
C ARG A 305 -13.30 -10.29 19.32
N LYS A 306 -14.45 -10.06 19.97
CA LYS A 306 -14.87 -10.78 21.18
C LYS A 306 -14.85 -12.30 21.01
N TYR A 307 -15.36 -12.80 19.88
CA TYR A 307 -15.46 -14.23 19.60
C TYR A 307 -14.12 -14.91 19.25
N GLU A 308 -13.06 -14.16 18.92
CA GLU A 308 -11.75 -14.74 18.60
C GLU A 308 -10.83 -14.84 19.84
N GLN A 309 -11.21 -14.25 20.98
CA GLN A 309 -10.31 -14.15 22.15
C GLN A 309 -10.04 -15.50 22.81
N SER A 310 -10.88 -16.51 22.56
CA SER A 310 -10.74 -17.88 23.08
C SER A 310 -9.94 -18.80 22.15
N ILE A 311 -9.45 -18.31 21.01
CA ILE A 311 -8.68 -19.12 20.05
C ILE A 311 -7.41 -19.65 20.72
N GLN A 312 -7.23 -20.97 20.65
CA GLN A 312 -6.07 -21.67 21.20
C GLN A 312 -4.93 -21.77 20.18
N ALA A 313 -3.70 -21.85 20.69
CA ALA A 313 -2.49 -21.97 19.87
C ALA A 313 -2.51 -23.22 18.97
N GLU A 314 -3.02 -24.34 19.49
CA GLU A 314 -3.09 -25.63 18.81
C GLU A 314 -3.97 -25.57 17.57
N TYR A 315 -5.07 -24.80 17.63
CA TYR A 315 -5.95 -24.60 16.47
C TYR A 315 -5.23 -23.83 15.35
N LEU A 316 -4.49 -22.78 15.69
CA LEU A 316 -3.69 -22.02 14.74
C LEU A 316 -2.56 -22.88 14.14
N GLN A 317 -1.90 -23.71 14.95
CA GLN A 317 -0.88 -24.64 14.48
C GLN A 317 -1.44 -25.67 13.49
N LYS A 318 -2.61 -26.25 13.78
CA LYS A 318 -3.32 -27.15 12.85
C LYS A 318 -3.65 -26.45 11.53
N LEU A 319 -4.19 -25.23 11.58
CA LEU A 319 -4.46 -24.43 10.39
C LEU A 319 -3.20 -24.19 9.56
N ASN A 320 -2.09 -23.81 10.19
CA ASN A 320 -0.80 -23.63 9.51
C ASN A 320 -0.36 -24.93 8.81
N ALA A 321 -0.45 -26.07 9.49
CA ALA A 321 -0.10 -27.37 8.90
C ALA A 321 -0.97 -27.70 7.68
N SER A 322 -2.29 -27.51 7.77
CA SER A 322 -3.22 -27.76 6.67
C SER A 322 -3.00 -26.84 5.47
N TYR A 323 -2.65 -25.56 5.69
CA TYR A 323 -2.25 -24.66 4.60
C TYR A 323 -0.98 -25.14 3.89
N LEU A 324 0.06 -25.51 4.65
CA LEU A 324 1.32 -25.97 4.08
C LEU A 324 1.17 -27.29 3.33
N GLU A 325 0.35 -28.21 3.84
CA GLU A 325 -0.01 -29.45 3.17
C GLU A 325 -0.77 -29.19 1.87
N PHE A 326 -1.78 -28.30 1.91
CA PHE A 326 -2.51 -27.88 0.73
C PHE A 326 -1.57 -27.32 -0.35
N ILE A 327 -0.69 -26.38 0.02
CA ILE A 327 0.27 -25.75 -0.89
C ILE A 327 1.20 -26.79 -1.51
N LYS A 328 1.72 -27.73 -0.70
CA LYS A 328 2.59 -28.81 -1.17
C LYS A 328 1.92 -29.69 -2.23
N ASN A 329 0.61 -29.91 -2.11
CA ASN A 329 -0.16 -30.77 -3.01
C ASN A 329 -0.59 -30.08 -4.32
N GLN A 330 -0.53 -28.75 -4.42
CA GLN A 330 -0.95 -28.02 -5.63
C GLN A 330 0.08 -28.08 -6.77
N HIS A 331 1.35 -28.40 -6.50
CA HIS A 331 2.44 -28.49 -7.49
C HIS A 331 2.46 -27.31 -8.50
N SER A 332 2.23 -26.08 -8.02
CA SER A 332 2.16 -24.87 -8.86
C SER A 332 3.34 -23.95 -8.61
N GLU A 333 3.99 -23.49 -9.68
CA GLU A 333 5.08 -22.51 -9.64
C GLU A 333 4.60 -21.10 -9.23
N ASN A 334 3.28 -20.86 -9.25
CA ASN A 334 2.67 -19.58 -8.92
C ASN A 334 2.33 -19.42 -7.44
N ILE A 335 2.82 -20.32 -6.57
CA ILE A 335 2.62 -20.23 -5.12
C ILE A 335 3.91 -19.72 -4.46
N LYS A 336 3.77 -18.66 -3.64
CA LYS A 336 4.87 -18.12 -2.83
C LYS A 336 4.55 -18.18 -1.36
N ILE A 337 5.49 -18.72 -0.57
CA ILE A 337 5.43 -18.64 0.89
C ILE A 337 6.34 -17.50 1.33
N ILE A 338 5.78 -16.52 2.02
CA ILE A 338 6.51 -15.37 2.56
C ILE A 338 6.45 -15.44 4.08
N ASP A 339 7.59 -15.65 4.71
CA ASP A 339 7.72 -15.60 6.17
C ASP A 339 7.81 -14.13 6.62
N ILE A 340 6.79 -13.70 7.37
CA ILE A 340 6.69 -12.36 7.93
C ILE A 340 6.88 -12.37 9.46
N SER A 341 7.43 -13.45 10.02
CA SER A 341 7.57 -13.61 11.48
C SER A 341 8.36 -12.49 12.13
N GLU A 342 9.47 -12.12 11.50
CA GLU A 342 10.37 -11.06 11.99
C GLU A 342 10.09 -9.70 11.35
N MET A 343 8.92 -9.51 10.71
CA MET A 343 8.57 -8.30 9.97
C MET A 343 7.40 -7.57 10.65
N ASP A 344 7.43 -6.23 10.67
CA ASP A 344 6.28 -5.39 11.03
C ASP A 344 6.01 -4.41 9.88
N PHE A 345 5.45 -4.91 8.77
CA PHE A 345 5.20 -4.13 7.56
C PHE A 345 4.17 -2.99 7.74
N LEU A 346 3.46 -2.95 8.86
CA LEU A 346 2.54 -1.85 9.20
C LEU A 346 3.28 -0.65 9.79
N LYS A 347 4.34 -0.89 10.55
CA LYS A 347 5.15 0.18 11.17
C LYS A 347 6.43 0.47 10.40
N ASN A 348 6.96 -0.52 9.69
CA ASN A 348 8.23 -0.46 9.00
C ASN A 348 8.03 -0.62 7.48
N ARG A 349 8.17 0.50 6.77
CA ARG A 349 8.04 0.52 5.31
C ARG A 349 9.08 -0.35 4.60
N ALA A 350 10.29 -0.49 5.15
CA ALA A 350 11.31 -1.35 4.57
C ALA A 350 10.87 -2.82 4.55
N ASP A 351 10.17 -3.29 5.58
CA ASP A 351 9.65 -4.66 5.62
C ASP A 351 8.51 -4.85 4.60
N TYR A 352 7.64 -3.86 4.46
CA TYR A 352 6.63 -3.85 3.39
C TYR A 352 7.26 -3.96 1.99
N LEU A 353 8.29 -3.16 1.72
CA LEU A 353 9.00 -3.21 0.43
C LEU A 353 9.74 -4.55 0.22
N LYS A 354 10.25 -5.20 1.27
CA LYS A 354 10.82 -6.56 1.16
C LYS A 354 9.75 -7.58 0.77
N ILE A 355 8.54 -7.48 1.34
CA ILE A 355 7.41 -8.36 0.98
C ILE A 355 7.06 -8.15 -0.50
N LEU A 356 6.92 -6.90 -0.97
CA LEU A 356 6.64 -6.63 -2.38
C LEU A 356 7.72 -7.23 -3.31
N LYS A 357 9.00 -7.10 -2.95
CA LYS A 357 10.11 -7.72 -3.71
C LYS A 357 9.96 -9.23 -3.80
N GLN A 358 9.61 -9.91 -2.71
CA GLN A 358 9.37 -11.35 -2.72
C GLN A 358 8.16 -11.75 -3.59
N ILE A 359 7.12 -10.91 -3.64
CA ILE A 359 5.95 -11.14 -4.52
C ILE A 359 6.36 -11.10 -6.00
N ILE A 360 7.25 -10.19 -6.39
CA ILE A 360 7.64 -10.02 -7.81
C ILE A 360 8.89 -10.80 -8.24
N SER A 361 9.70 -11.32 -7.31
CA SER A 361 10.89 -12.13 -7.62
C SER A 361 10.52 -13.54 -8.05
#